data_AF-A0A1H3SF57-F1
#
_entry.id   AF-A0A1H3SF57-F1
#
_cell.length_a   1.000
_cell.length_b   1.000
_cell.length_c   1.000
_cell.angle_alpha   90.00
_cell.angle_beta   90.00
_cell.angle_gamma   90.00
#
_symmetry.space_group_name_H-M   'P 1'
#
loop_
_entity.id
_entity.type
_entity.pdbx_description
1 polymer ?
#
loop_
_entity_poly.entity_id
_entity_poly.type
_entity_poly.pdbx_seq_one_letter_code
_entity_poly.pdbx_strand_id
1 'polypeptide(L)' 'MFSLTVWAVLHQLGKQGVIDLFDHYLRHAQLLRELISEQPDLELVTADPWAITCFRYQPKDFTGDIDELHAGRQLVTS' A
#
# COMPACT_ATOMS: atom_id res chain seq x y z
N MET A 1 4.08 -12.12 25.86
CA MET A 1 3.16 -13.18 25.39
C MET A 1 2.90 -13.15 23.86
N PHE A 2 3.46 -12.22 23.08
CA PHE A 2 3.25 -12.16 21.62
C PHE A 2 4.14 -13.12 20.80
N SER A 3 5.27 -13.56 21.35
CA SER A 3 6.26 -14.39 20.65
C SER A 3 5.75 -15.80 20.33
N LEU A 4 4.96 -16.41 21.22
CA LEU A 4 4.45 -17.78 21.02
C LEU A 4 3.37 -17.83 19.95
N THR A 5 2.52 -16.80 19.86
CA THR A 5 1.49 -16.69 18.84
C THR A 5 2.09 -16.54 17.46
N VAL A 6 3.10 -15.65 17.30
CA VAL A 6 3.81 -15.49 16.03
C VAL A 6 4.50 -16.79 15.63
N TRP A 7 5.17 -17.46 16.57
CA TRP A 7 5.80 -18.76 16.31
C TRP A 7 4.79 -19.83 15.87
N ALA A 8 3.65 -19.94 16.55
CA ALA A 8 2.61 -20.92 16.23
C ALA A 8 2.03 -20.69 14.82
N VAL A 9 1.78 -19.43 14.44
CA VAL A 9 1.30 -19.06 13.10
C VAL A 9 2.35 -19.39 12.04
N LEU A 10 3.61 -18.99 12.25
CA LEU A 10 4.70 -19.28 11.32
C LEU A 10 4.94 -20.80 11.16
N HIS A 11 4.82 -21.56 12.26
CA HIS A 11 4.94 -23.01 12.23
C HIS A 11 3.76 -23.68 11.51
N GLN A 12 2.55 -23.14 11.65
CA GLN A 12 1.36 -23.63 10.95
C GLN A 12 1.40 -23.36 9.44
N LEU A 13 1.85 -22.17 9.03
CA LEU A 13 2.04 -21.82 7.61
C LEU A 13 3.23 -22.54 6.97
N GLY A 14 4.27 -22.80 7.76
CA GLY A 14 5.56 -23.27 7.25
C GLY A 14 6.24 -22.24 6.34
N LYS A 15 7.44 -22.57 5.87
CA LYS A 15 8.25 -21.66 5.03
C LYS A 15 7.54 -21.29 3.73
N GLN A 16 6.93 -22.27 3.06
CA GLN A 16 6.26 -22.03 1.78
C GLN A 16 5.00 -21.18 1.94
N GLY A 17 4.19 -21.45 2.97
CA GLY A 17 2.98 -20.65 3.23
C GLY A 17 3.28 -19.18 3.52
N VAL A 18 4.40 -18.88 4.19
CA VAL A 18 4.84 -17.50 4.39
C VAL A 18 5.25 -16.84 3.07
N ILE A 19 5.99 -17.55 2.20
CA ILE A 19 6.36 -17.05 0.87
C ILE A 19 5.11 -16.80 0.03
N ASP A 20 4.19 -17.75 -0.03
CA ASP A 20 2.94 -17.65 -0.80
C ASP A 20 2.08 -16.47 -0.32
N LEU A 21 2.09 -16.20 0.99
CA LEU A 21 1.40 -15.08 1.60
C LEU A 21 2.02 -13.74 1.16
N PHE A 22 3.35 -13.62 1.20
CA PHE A 22 4.03 -12.42 0.72
C PHE A 22 3.80 -12.21 -0.79
N ASP A 23 3.91 -13.25 -1.60
CA ASP A 23 3.63 -13.19 -3.03
C ASP A 23 2.19 -12.77 -3.32
N HIS A 24 1.23 -13.22 -2.52
CA HIS A 24 -0.16 -12.79 -2.63
C HIS A 24 -0.32 -11.29 -2.38
N TYR A 25 0.33 -10.74 -1.35
CA TYR A 25 0.29 -9.31 -1.08
C TYR A 25 1.02 -8.48 -2.13
N LEU A 26 2.16 -8.96 -2.64
CA LEU A 26 2.88 -8.31 -3.72
C LEU A 26 2.04 -8.25 -5.00
N ARG A 27 1.33 -9.34 -5.35
CA ARG A 27 0.39 -9.34 -6.48
C ARG A 27 -0.73 -8.32 -6.30
N HIS A 28 -1.31 -8.23 -5.10
CA HIS A 28 -2.36 -7.25 -4.83
C HIS A 28 -1.85 -5.80 -4.91
N ALA A 29 -0.68 -5.55 -4.35
CA ALA A 29 -0.05 -4.23 -4.42
C ALA A 29 0.19 -3.85 -5.89
N GLN A 30 0.73 -4.76 -6.70
CA GLN A 30 0.98 -4.56 -8.12
C GLN A 30 -0.28 -4.27 -8.92
N LEU A 31 -1.35 -5.06 -8.73
CA LEU A 31 -2.65 -4.80 -9.37
C LEU A 31 -3.20 -3.41 -9.01
N LEU A 32 -3.05 -3.01 -7.75
CA LEU A 32 -3.46 -1.68 -7.32
C LEU A 32 -2.62 -0.58 -7.98
N ARG A 33 -1.31 -0.79 -8.19
CA ARG A 33 -0.46 0.16 -8.93
C ARG A 33 -0.90 0.31 -10.38
N GLU A 34 -1.20 -0.81 -11.04
CA GLU A 34 -1.68 -0.83 -12.43
C GLU A 34 -2.98 -0.02 -12.54
N LEU A 35 -3.97 -0.29 -11.67
CA LEU A 35 -5.23 0.46 -11.64
C LEU A 35 -5.04 1.96 -11.37
N ILE A 36 -4.10 2.32 -10.48
CA ILE A 36 -3.79 3.73 -10.19
C ILE A 36 -3.11 4.38 -11.40
N SER A 37 -2.20 3.69 -12.07
CA SER A 37 -1.48 4.22 -13.24
C SER A 37 -2.40 4.48 -14.44
N GLU A 38 -3.51 3.76 -14.53
CA GLU A 38 -4.55 3.98 -15.56
C GLU A 38 -5.42 5.21 -15.25
N GLN A 39 -5.40 5.72 -14.01
CA GLN A 39 -6.23 6.84 -13.60
C GLN A 39 -5.46 8.17 -13.70
N PRO A 40 -5.91 9.10 -14.56
CA PRO A 40 -5.21 10.37 -14.80
C PRO A 40 -5.19 11.33 -13.61
N ASP A 41 -6.08 11.12 -12.63
CA ASP A 41 -6.24 11.95 -11.45
C ASP A 41 -5.51 11.38 -10.22
N LEU A 42 -4.80 10.27 -10.37
CA LEU A 42 -4.06 9.63 -9.29
C LEU A 42 -2.57 9.60 -9.64
N GLU A 43 -1.74 10.05 -8.70
CA GLU A 43 -0.30 9.93 -8.79
C GLU A 43 0.22 8.91 -7.77
N LEU A 44 1.06 8.00 -8.25
CA LEU A 44 1.70 6.99 -7.41
C LEU A 44 2.95 7.58 -6.72
N VAL A 45 3.00 7.46 -5.39
CA VAL A 45 4.04 8.09 -4.55
C VAL A 45 5.05 7.05 -4.04
N THR A 46 4.78 5.76 -4.19
CA THR A 46 5.69 4.68 -3.72
C THR A 46 6.70 4.25 -4.76
N ALA A 47 7.93 3.99 -4.31
CA ALA A 47 8.91 3.21 -5.07
C ALA A 47 8.58 1.71 -5.00
N ASP A 48 8.67 0.99 -6.12
CA ASP A 48 8.65 -0.48 -6.13
C ASP A 48 9.90 -1.08 -5.45
N PRO A 49 9.85 -2.30 -4.88
CA PRO A 49 8.76 -3.29 -4.92
C PRO A 49 8.24 -3.64 -3.50
N TRP A 50 7.43 -2.77 -2.90
CA TRP A 50 6.84 -3.06 -1.58
C TRP A 50 5.44 -3.66 -1.70
N ALA A 51 4.94 -4.34 -0.67
CA ALA A 51 3.55 -4.80 -0.61
C ALA A 51 2.55 -3.68 -0.26
N ILE A 52 2.97 -2.42 -0.37
CA ILE A 52 2.23 -1.22 0.00
C ILE A 52 2.23 -0.27 -1.18
N THR A 53 1.07 0.31 -1.50
CA THR A 53 0.90 1.29 -2.56
C THR A 53 0.38 2.59 -1.95
N CYS A 54 1.18 3.64 -2.00
CA CYS A 54 0.77 4.99 -1.61
C CYS A 54 0.53 5.80 -2.87
N PHE A 55 -0.59 6.51 -2.89
CA PHE A 55 -0.99 7.36 -3.99
C PHE A 55 -1.61 8.65 -3.45
N ARG A 56 -1.55 9.69 -4.25
CA ARG A 56 -2.18 10.98 -3.99
C ARG A 56 -3.20 11.27 -5.08
N TYR A 57 -4.31 11.91 -4.69
CA TYR A 57 -5.36 12.32 -5.61
C TYR A 57 -5.05 13.73 -6.11
N GLN A 58 -4.73 13.88 -7.39
CA GLN A 58 -4.47 15.15 -8.05
C GLN A 58 -5.38 15.27 -9.28
N PRO A 59 -6.56 15.90 -9.15
CA PRO A 59 -7.42 16.13 -10.31
C PRO A 59 -6.69 17.00 -11.33
N LYS A 60 -6.73 16.63 -12.61
CA LYS A 60 -6.04 17.39 -13.68
C LYS A 60 -6.47 18.85 -13.80
N ASP A 61 -7.70 19.18 -13.40
CA ASP A 61 -8.26 20.52 -13.50
C ASP A 61 -8.14 21.34 -12.19
N PHE A 62 -7.45 20.80 -11.17
CA PHE A 62 -7.30 21.48 -9.89
C PHE A 62 -6.13 22.47 -9.94
N THR A 63 -6.47 23.76 -9.96
CA THR A 63 -5.53 24.90 -9.94
C THR A 63 -5.30 25.50 -8.55
N GLY A 64 -5.82 24.84 -7.50
CA GLY A 64 -5.59 25.22 -6.10
C GLY A 64 -4.30 24.62 -5.53
N ASP A 65 -3.97 24.99 -4.30
CA ASP A 65 -2.85 24.39 -3.58
C ASP A 65 -3.15 22.92 -3.23
N ILE A 66 -2.38 22.01 -3.81
CA ILE A 66 -2.51 20.55 -3.61
C ILE A 66 -2.16 20.18 -2.16
N ASP A 67 -1.28 20.95 -1.52
CA ASP A 67 -0.93 20.74 -0.12
C ASP A 67 -2.11 21.13 0.79
N GLU A 68 -2.87 22.20 0.48
CA GLU A 68 -4.11 22.53 1.21
C GLU A 68 -5.20 21.47 1.02
N LEU A 69 -5.32 20.87 -0.18
CA LEU A 69 -6.26 19.78 -0.46
C LEU A 69 -5.99 18.53 0.41
N HIS A 70 -4.73 18.28 0.75
CA HIS A 70 -4.31 17.12 1.54
C HIS A 70 -4.05 17.44 3.02
N ALA A 71 -3.93 18.71 3.40
CA ALA A 71 -3.69 19.17 4.78
C ALA A 71 -4.75 18.69 5.78
N GLY A 72 -6.00 18.49 5.34
CA GLY A 72 -7.09 17.97 6.18
C GLY A 72 -6.95 16.51 6.63
N ARG A 73 -5.97 15.75 6.09
CA ARG A 73 -5.77 14.31 6.36
C ARG A 73 -4.45 14.02 7.10
N GLN A 74 -3.80 15.02 7.68
CA GLN A 74 -2.49 14.86 8.33
C GLN A 74 -2.52 14.20 9.74
N LEU A 75 -3.67 13.68 10.21
CA LEU A 75 -3.84 13.20 11.59
C LEU A 75 -4.02 11.68 11.76
N VAL A 76 -3.78 10.84 10.75
CA VAL A 76 -3.96 9.37 10.87
C VAL A 76 -2.69 8.58 10.54
N THR A 77 -1.52 9.08 10.95
CA THR A 77 -0.31 8.26 11.08
C THR A 77 0.55 8.78 12.24
N SER A 78 0.23 8.35 13.46
CA SER A 78 1.13 8.38 14.63
C SER A 78 0.81 7.22 15.54
#